data_AF-F0J6Q2-F1
#
_entry.id   AF-F0J6Q2-F1
#
_cell.length_a   1.000
_cell.length_b   1.000
_cell.length_c   1.000
_cell.angle_alpha   90.00
_cell.angle_beta   90.00
_cell.angle_gamma   90.00
#
_symmetry.space_group_name_H-M   'P 1'
#
loop_
_entity.id
_entity.type
_entity.pdbx_description
1 polymer ?
#
loop_
_entity_poly.entity_id
_entity_poly.type
_entity_poly.pdbx_seq_one_letter_code
_entity_poly.pdbx_strand_id
1 'polypeptide(L)'
;MNPTDGKSGACTWARRILRRLTAASQRRRAGVAAVEFALVLPVLLLFFFATTELEQAVIVNQLVSQTGSTITNIVSQYTSISASTQLPDIFSAASQILAPYPASPAQIVVSCISIDDDGDARVAWSEASNATALQQGQVVTVPTSLDVPNTSVILGQVDYAFEPTLDFLKLGPFHLQSSVYMLPRNSSTISLVP
;
A
#
# COMPACT_ATOMS: atom_id res chain seq x y z
N MET A 1 -41.36 70.87 37.59
CA MET A 1 -41.48 70.09 36.34
C MET A 1 -40.06 69.88 35.80
N ASN A 2 -39.45 68.71 36.00
CA ASN A 2 -38.02 68.46 35.73
C ASN A 2 -37.83 67.61 34.46
N PRO A 3 -37.00 67.98 33.47
CA PRO A 3 -37.02 67.39 32.13
C PRO A 3 -35.97 66.29 31.93
N THR A 4 -35.96 65.23 32.76
CA THR A 4 -34.91 64.18 32.70
C THR A 4 -35.38 62.78 32.30
N ASP A 5 -36.69 62.52 32.16
CA ASP A 5 -37.19 61.16 31.87
C ASP A 5 -37.11 60.72 30.40
N GLY A 6 -36.76 61.62 29.47
CA GLY A 6 -36.75 61.31 28.03
C GLY A 6 -35.51 60.58 27.49
N LYS A 7 -34.39 60.53 28.25
CA LYS A 7 -33.09 60.06 27.71
C LYS A 7 -32.82 58.56 27.92
N SER A 8 -33.52 57.89 28.85
CA SER A 8 -33.26 56.49 29.20
C SER A 8 -33.82 55.49 28.16
N GLY A 9 -35.05 55.69 27.69
CA GLY A 9 -35.68 54.85 26.66
C GLY A 9 -34.97 54.95 25.29
N ALA A 10 -34.33 56.08 25.03
CA ALA A 10 -33.62 56.39 23.78
C ALA A 10 -32.26 55.65 23.63
N CYS A 11 -31.70 55.05 24.69
CA CYS A 11 -30.49 54.24 24.58
C CYS A 11 -30.81 52.74 24.42
N THR A 12 -31.94 52.27 24.95
CA THR A 12 -32.36 50.86 24.93
C THR A 12 -32.97 50.44 23.59
N TRP A 13 -33.74 51.32 22.92
CA TRP A 13 -34.25 51.05 21.57
C TRP A 13 -33.12 50.98 20.52
N ALA A 14 -32.16 51.91 20.57
CA ALA A 14 -31.00 51.94 19.67
C ALA A 14 -30.12 50.70 19.81
N ARG A 15 -29.87 50.23 21.05
CA ARG A 15 -29.13 48.97 21.31
C ARG A 15 -29.88 47.74 20.81
N ARG A 16 -31.22 47.70 20.88
CA ARG A 16 -32.04 46.59 20.35
C ARG A 16 -32.03 46.57 18.81
N ILE A 17 -32.08 47.74 18.16
CA ILE A 17 -32.03 47.84 16.70
C ILE A 17 -30.64 47.48 16.18
N LEU A 18 -29.57 48.00 16.79
CA LEU A 18 -28.19 47.66 16.44
C LEU A 18 -27.91 46.16 16.61
N ARG A 19 -28.37 45.51 17.70
CA ARG A 19 -28.29 44.05 17.87
C ARG A 19 -29.04 43.26 16.80
N ARG A 20 -30.20 43.74 16.35
CA ARG A 20 -30.98 43.09 15.28
C ARG A 20 -30.31 43.23 13.91
N LEU A 21 -29.71 44.38 13.63
CA LEU A 21 -29.00 44.64 12.38
C LEU A 21 -27.67 43.87 12.30
N THR A 22 -26.92 43.79 13.41
CA THR A 22 -25.69 42.98 13.45
C THR A 22 -26.00 41.49 13.31
N ALA A 23 -27.02 40.98 14.00
CA ALA A 23 -27.49 39.60 13.85
C ALA A 23 -28.01 39.30 12.43
N ALA A 24 -28.70 40.25 11.79
CA ALA A 24 -29.14 40.11 10.40
C ALA A 24 -27.95 40.12 9.41
N SER A 25 -26.91 40.94 9.65
CA SER A 25 -25.70 40.94 8.84
C SER A 25 -24.89 39.66 8.98
N GLN A 26 -24.85 39.08 10.18
CA GLN A 26 -24.20 37.79 10.45
C GLN A 26 -24.92 36.65 9.73
N ARG A 27 -26.26 36.65 9.72
CA ARG A 27 -27.06 35.67 8.94
C ARG A 27 -26.83 35.80 7.44
N ARG A 28 -26.75 37.02 6.90
CA ARG A 28 -26.46 37.24 5.47
C ARG A 28 -25.06 36.77 5.08
N ARG A 29 -24.05 37.08 5.90
CA ARG A 29 -22.67 36.61 5.69
C ARG A 29 -22.56 35.08 5.80
N ALA A 30 -23.25 34.47 6.75
CA ALA A 30 -23.33 33.01 6.87
C ALA A 30 -24.00 32.36 5.65
N GLY A 31 -25.04 33.00 5.07
CA GLY A 31 -25.69 32.51 3.86
C GLY A 31 -24.79 32.52 2.63
N VAL A 32 -23.99 33.58 2.43
CA VAL A 32 -23.01 33.65 1.33
C VAL A 32 -21.89 32.62 1.52
N ALA A 33 -21.33 32.53 2.74
CA ALA A 33 -20.31 31.54 3.06
C ALA A 33 -20.80 30.09 2.88
N ALA A 34 -22.07 29.82 3.17
CA ALA A 34 -22.66 28.49 2.96
C ALA A 34 -22.75 28.13 1.47
N VAL A 35 -23.05 29.08 0.59
CA VAL A 35 -23.09 28.85 -0.86
C VAL A 35 -21.67 28.65 -1.41
N GLU A 36 -20.70 29.46 -0.99
CA GLU A 36 -19.30 29.29 -1.38
C GLU A 36 -18.75 27.92 -0.93
N PHE A 37 -19.06 27.51 0.30
CA PHE A 37 -18.68 26.18 0.80
C PHE A 37 -19.36 25.06 0.02
N ALA A 38 -20.65 25.18 -0.31
CA ALA A 38 -21.36 24.18 -1.08
C ALA A 38 -20.77 23.97 -2.49
N LEU A 39 -20.15 25.01 -3.08
CA LEU A 39 -19.46 24.91 -4.37
C LEU A 39 -18.08 24.24 -4.26
N VAL A 40 -17.35 24.45 -3.17
CA VAL A 40 -16.00 23.89 -2.97
C VAL A 40 -16.04 22.48 -2.35
N LEU A 41 -17.07 22.17 -1.56
CA LEU A 41 -17.24 20.90 -0.85
C LEU A 41 -17.11 19.66 -1.75
N PRO A 42 -17.71 19.59 -2.97
CA PRO A 42 -17.57 18.41 -3.83
C PRO A 42 -16.12 18.11 -4.20
N VAL A 43 -15.32 19.15 -4.45
CA VAL A 43 -13.90 19.02 -4.77
C VAL A 43 -13.11 18.56 -3.54
N LEU A 44 -13.41 19.11 -2.36
CA LEU A 44 -12.78 18.68 -1.11
C LEU A 44 -13.08 17.22 -0.77
N LEU A 45 -14.32 16.77 -0.98
CA LEU A 45 -14.70 15.37 -0.76
C LEU A 45 -13.95 14.43 -1.71
N LEU A 46 -13.81 14.81 -2.99
CA LEU A 46 -13.04 14.02 -3.95
C LEU A 46 -11.58 13.88 -3.51
N PHE A 47 -10.92 14.97 -3.11
CA PHE A 47 -9.55 14.92 -2.60
C PHE A 47 -9.42 14.13 -1.30
N PHE A 48 -10.38 14.25 -0.39
CA PHE A 48 -10.39 13.50 0.86
C PHE A 48 -10.41 11.99 0.58
N PHE A 49 -11.37 11.52 -0.21
CA PHE A 49 -11.48 10.10 -0.55
C PHE A 49 -10.32 9.59 -1.41
N ALA A 50 -9.85 10.38 -2.37
CA ALA A 50 -8.68 10.03 -3.16
C ALA A 50 -7.44 9.83 -2.27
N THR A 51 -7.23 10.72 -1.30
CA THR A 51 -6.08 10.62 -0.39
C THR A 51 -6.18 9.40 0.51
N THR A 52 -7.37 9.07 1.04
CA THR A 52 -7.55 7.89 1.89
C THR A 52 -7.32 6.57 1.14
N GLU A 53 -7.70 6.50 -0.14
CA GLU A 53 -7.43 5.32 -0.97
C GLU A 53 -5.94 5.20 -1.32
N LEU A 54 -5.29 6.33 -1.65
CA LEU A 54 -3.85 6.37 -1.90
C LEU A 54 -3.04 5.97 -0.66
N GLU A 55 -3.44 6.42 0.52
CA GLU A 55 -2.80 6.03 1.78
C GLU A 55 -2.84 4.50 1.97
N GLN A 56 -4.00 3.88 1.76
CA GLN A 56 -4.14 2.43 1.86
C GLN A 56 -3.26 1.70 0.83
N ALA A 57 -3.26 2.15 -0.43
CA ALA A 57 -2.42 1.55 -1.47
C ALA A 57 -0.93 1.62 -1.11
N VAL A 58 -0.46 2.74 -0.54
CA VAL A 58 0.93 2.91 -0.09
C VAL A 58 1.25 1.97 1.07
N ILE A 59 0.35 1.81 2.04
CA ILE A 59 0.52 0.87 3.15
C ILE A 59 0.62 -0.56 2.63
N VAL A 60 -0.30 -0.97 1.76
CA VAL A 60 -0.28 -2.33 1.17
C VAL A 60 1.00 -2.53 0.37
N ASN A 61 1.47 -1.55 -0.39
CA ASN A 61 2.74 -1.65 -1.13
C ASN A 61 3.95 -1.88 -0.19
N GLN A 62 3.97 -1.22 0.97
CA GLN A 62 5.00 -1.47 1.98
C GLN A 62 4.91 -2.88 2.56
N LEU A 63 3.70 -3.36 2.84
CA LEU A 63 3.48 -4.73 3.32
C LEU A 63 3.90 -5.77 2.27
N VAL A 64 3.57 -5.56 1.00
CA VAL A 64 4.01 -6.39 -0.13
C VAL A 64 5.54 -6.45 -0.21
N SER A 65 6.21 -5.31 -0.10
CA SER A 65 7.67 -5.24 -0.07
C SER A 65 8.27 -5.99 1.13
N GLN A 66 7.65 -5.87 2.30
CA GLN A 66 8.07 -6.58 3.53
C GLN A 66 7.86 -8.08 3.40
N THR A 67 6.74 -8.52 2.84
CA THR A 67 6.45 -9.92 2.55
C THR A 67 7.50 -10.52 1.62
N GLY A 68 7.78 -9.87 0.48
CA GLY A 68 8.80 -10.33 -0.46
C GLY A 68 10.19 -10.43 0.19
N SER A 69 10.57 -9.41 0.95
CA SER A 69 11.85 -9.40 1.67
C SER A 69 11.93 -10.50 2.74
N THR A 70 10.85 -10.72 3.48
CA THR A 70 10.81 -11.70 4.58
C THR A 70 10.88 -13.12 4.05
N ILE A 71 10.12 -13.44 3.00
CA ILE A 71 10.16 -14.76 2.36
C ILE A 71 11.55 -15.04 1.80
N THR A 72 12.10 -14.10 1.02
CA THR A 72 13.43 -14.25 0.44
C THR A 72 14.48 -14.46 1.53
N ASN A 73 14.37 -13.71 2.64
CA ASN A 73 15.27 -13.84 3.78
C ASN A 73 15.13 -15.20 4.49
N ILE A 74 13.90 -15.68 4.74
CA ILE A 74 13.68 -16.99 5.35
C ILE A 74 14.27 -18.08 4.46
N VAL A 75 13.96 -18.07 3.17
CA VAL A 75 14.44 -19.07 2.20
C VAL A 75 15.96 -19.04 2.06
N SER A 76 16.58 -17.85 2.04
CA SER A 76 18.04 -17.70 1.92
C SER A 76 18.84 -18.37 3.05
N GLN A 77 18.21 -18.68 4.19
CA GLN A 77 18.88 -19.32 5.33
C GLN A 77 18.92 -20.85 5.24
N TYR A 78 18.15 -21.45 4.32
CA TYR A 78 18.15 -22.90 4.14
C TYR A 78 19.31 -23.35 3.26
N THR A 79 19.81 -24.55 3.52
CA THR A 79 20.74 -25.27 2.63
C THR A 79 20.00 -26.22 1.70
N SER A 80 18.87 -26.75 2.18
CA SER A 80 17.90 -27.54 1.43
C SER A 80 16.51 -27.23 1.95
N ILE A 81 15.51 -27.19 1.08
CA ILE A 81 14.13 -26.86 1.44
C ILE A 81 13.13 -27.82 0.81
N SER A 82 12.12 -28.25 1.57
CA SER A 82 11.05 -29.13 1.08
C SER A 82 9.95 -28.34 0.37
N ALA A 83 9.64 -28.74 -0.87
CA ALA A 83 8.54 -28.22 -1.68
C ALA A 83 7.17 -28.53 -1.06
N SER A 84 7.00 -29.72 -0.50
CA SER A 84 5.69 -30.20 -0.02
C SER A 84 5.32 -29.73 1.40
N THR A 85 6.29 -29.34 2.23
CA THR A 85 6.05 -29.00 3.65
C THR A 85 6.53 -27.60 4.01
N GLN A 86 7.83 -27.34 3.86
CA GLN A 86 8.46 -26.12 4.36
C GLN A 86 8.06 -24.88 3.56
N LEU A 87 8.03 -24.96 2.22
CA LEU A 87 7.63 -23.82 1.40
C LEU A 87 6.17 -23.40 1.60
N PRO A 88 5.18 -24.32 1.63
CA PRO A 88 3.80 -23.99 2.00
C PRO A 88 3.67 -23.32 3.36
N ASP A 89 4.40 -23.80 4.38
CA ASP A 89 4.41 -23.19 5.71
C ASP A 89 4.99 -21.77 5.69
N ILE A 90 6.07 -21.55 4.92
CA ILE A 90 6.67 -20.22 4.74
C ILE A 90 5.71 -19.27 4.01
N PHE A 91 5.04 -19.73 2.95
CA PHE A 91 4.04 -18.93 2.24
C PHE A 91 2.86 -18.56 3.15
N SER A 92 2.37 -19.52 3.93
CA SER A 92 1.31 -19.29 4.91
C SER A 92 1.75 -18.26 5.96
N ALA A 93 2.94 -18.41 6.54
CA ALA A 93 3.47 -17.48 7.54
C ALA A 93 3.67 -16.08 6.95
N ALA A 94 4.22 -15.98 5.75
CA ALA A 94 4.47 -14.69 5.12
C ALA A 94 3.20 -13.97 4.67
N SER A 95 2.15 -14.71 4.31
CA SER A 95 0.85 -14.12 4.00
C SER A 95 0.23 -13.36 5.18
N GLN A 96 0.61 -13.72 6.42
CA GLN A 96 0.15 -13.04 7.64
C GLN A 96 0.73 -11.62 7.78
N ILE A 97 1.85 -11.31 7.11
CA ILE A 97 2.44 -9.96 7.10
C ILE A 97 1.48 -8.96 6.45
N LEU A 98 0.62 -9.41 5.53
CA LEU A 98 -0.36 -8.55 4.86
C LEU A 98 -1.49 -8.12 5.79
N ALA A 99 -1.64 -8.69 6.98
CA ALA A 99 -2.68 -8.30 7.92
C ALA A 99 -2.61 -6.79 8.24
N PRO A 100 -3.76 -6.09 8.34
CA PRO A 100 -5.13 -6.60 8.32
C PRO A 100 -5.76 -6.76 6.91
N TYR A 101 -4.99 -6.60 5.83
CA TYR A 101 -5.47 -6.74 4.46
C TYR A 101 -5.59 -8.22 4.06
N PRO A 102 -6.55 -8.58 3.21
CA PRO A 102 -6.72 -9.96 2.79
C PRO A 102 -5.49 -10.45 2.02
N ALA A 103 -5.05 -11.67 2.30
CA ALA A 103 -3.95 -12.32 1.58
C ALA A 103 -4.38 -13.00 0.27
N SER A 104 -5.69 -13.19 0.05
CA SER A 104 -6.22 -13.88 -1.14
C SER A 104 -5.76 -13.29 -2.49
N PRO A 105 -5.66 -11.96 -2.68
CA PRO A 105 -5.17 -11.39 -3.95
C PRO A 105 -3.63 -11.37 -4.05
N ALA A 106 -2.91 -11.87 -3.03
CA ALA A 106 -1.45 -11.93 -3.06
C ALA A 106 -0.98 -13.17 -3.82
N GLN A 107 -0.16 -12.92 -4.83
CA GLN A 107 0.55 -13.89 -5.63
C GLN A 107 2.03 -13.85 -5.22
N ILE A 108 2.57 -14.98 -4.79
CA ILE A 108 3.93 -15.07 -4.26
C ILE A 108 4.68 -16.12 -5.06
N VAL A 109 5.88 -15.79 -5.53
CA VAL A 109 6.78 -16.71 -6.22
C VAL A 109 8.16 -16.63 -5.58
N VAL A 110 8.75 -17.78 -5.29
CA VAL A 110 10.14 -17.88 -4.84
C VAL A 110 10.89 -18.76 -5.80
N SER A 111 12.02 -18.27 -6.27
CA SER A 111 12.88 -18.99 -7.21
C SER A 111 14.31 -19.00 -6.73
N CYS A 112 15.00 -20.12 -6.94
CA CYS A 112 16.45 -20.16 -6.89
C CYS A 112 16.98 -20.05 -8.31
N ILE A 113 17.84 -19.06 -8.55
CA ILE A 113 18.48 -18.81 -9.83
C ILE A 113 19.93 -19.24 -9.69
N SER A 114 20.36 -20.22 -10.47
CA SER A 114 21.77 -20.61 -10.59
C SER A 114 22.45 -19.80 -11.68
N ILE A 115 23.67 -19.33 -11.41
CA ILE A 115 24.51 -18.62 -12.36
C ILE A 115 25.66 -19.56 -12.73
N ASP A 116 25.79 -19.90 -14.00
CA ASP A 116 26.86 -20.76 -14.49
C ASP A 116 28.20 -20.01 -14.65
N ASP A 117 29.23 -20.72 -15.14
CA ASP A 117 30.57 -20.17 -15.37
C ASP A 117 30.60 -19.04 -16.41
N ASP A 118 29.65 -19.04 -17.35
CA ASP A 118 29.56 -18.08 -18.44
C ASP A 118 28.74 -16.83 -18.05
N GLY A 119 28.18 -16.80 -16.83
CA GLY A 119 27.31 -15.72 -16.33
C GLY A 119 25.84 -15.87 -16.73
N ASP A 120 25.46 -17.05 -17.23
CA ASP A 120 24.10 -17.36 -17.69
C ASP A 120 23.23 -17.73 -16.48
N ALA A 121 22.44 -16.76 -16.01
CA ALA A 121 21.52 -16.94 -14.89
C ALA A 121 20.23 -17.66 -15.31
N ARG A 122 19.98 -18.85 -14.70
CA ARG A 122 18.84 -19.72 -15.02
C ARG A 122 18.10 -20.17 -13.77
N VAL A 123 16.79 -20.37 -13.87
CA VAL A 123 15.97 -20.90 -12.76
C VAL A 123 16.35 -22.35 -12.47
N ALA A 124 16.93 -22.60 -11.31
CA ALA A 124 17.22 -23.94 -10.81
C ALA A 124 15.96 -24.64 -10.31
N TRP A 125 15.13 -23.89 -9.57
CA TRP A 125 13.79 -24.30 -9.14
C TRP A 125 12.94 -23.07 -8.81
N SER A 126 11.62 -23.23 -8.84
CA SER A 126 10.67 -22.19 -8.49
C SER A 126 9.42 -22.80 -7.88
N GLU A 127 8.89 -22.15 -6.85
CA GLU A 127 7.66 -22.52 -6.17
C GLU A 127 6.78 -21.29 -5.95
N ALA A 128 5.47 -21.49 -5.95
CA ALA A 128 4.52 -20.40 -5.96
C ALA A 128 3.32 -20.64 -5.03
N SER A 129 2.75 -19.55 -4.54
CA SER A 129 1.48 -19.50 -3.83
C SER A 129 0.53 -18.55 -4.56
N ASN A 130 -0.64 -19.07 -4.96
CA ASN A 130 -1.66 -18.35 -5.75
C ASN A 130 -1.14 -17.76 -7.09
N ALA A 131 0.00 -18.23 -7.57
CA ALA A 131 0.68 -17.73 -8.77
C ALA A 131 1.18 -18.90 -9.62
N THR A 132 1.76 -18.58 -10.78
CA THR A 132 2.48 -19.57 -11.59
C THR A 132 3.98 -19.46 -11.32
N ALA A 133 4.61 -20.57 -10.92
CA ALA A 133 6.05 -20.63 -10.71
C ALA A 133 6.81 -20.40 -12.03
N LEU A 134 8.04 -19.88 -11.92
CA LEU A 134 8.91 -19.74 -13.09
C LEU A 134 9.30 -21.11 -13.64
N GLN A 135 9.49 -21.20 -14.95
CA GLN A 135 9.88 -22.47 -15.57
C GLN A 135 11.33 -22.80 -15.24
N GLN A 136 11.60 -24.05 -14.87
CA GLN A 136 12.96 -24.52 -14.67
C GLN A 136 13.78 -24.36 -15.96
N GLY A 137 15.01 -23.85 -15.84
CA GLY A 137 15.90 -23.56 -16.97
C GLY A 137 15.59 -22.25 -17.71
N GLN A 138 14.51 -21.54 -17.35
CA GLN A 138 14.22 -20.21 -17.86
C GLN A 138 15.38 -19.26 -17.55
N VAL A 139 15.82 -18.49 -18.55
CA VAL A 139 16.83 -17.45 -18.38
C VAL A 139 16.21 -16.26 -17.65
N VAL A 140 16.89 -15.76 -16.63
CA VAL A 140 16.44 -14.62 -15.82
C VAL A 140 17.58 -13.61 -15.73
N THR A 141 17.28 -12.33 -15.92
CA THR A 141 18.27 -11.27 -15.75
C THR A 141 18.49 -10.98 -14.26
N VAL A 142 19.69 -11.26 -13.77
CA VAL A 142 20.11 -10.93 -12.40
C VAL A 142 20.85 -9.59 -12.43
N PRO A 143 20.68 -8.71 -11.43
CA PRO A 143 21.48 -7.49 -11.33
C PRO A 143 22.97 -7.80 -11.32
N THR A 144 23.78 -7.02 -12.05
CA THR A 144 25.21 -7.27 -12.23
C THR A 144 26.02 -7.33 -10.92
N SER A 145 25.52 -6.73 -9.84
CA SER A 145 26.13 -6.80 -8.51
C SER A 145 25.99 -8.17 -7.83
N LEU A 146 25.06 -9.00 -8.29
CA LEU A 146 24.78 -10.34 -7.78
C LEU A 146 25.13 -11.44 -8.80
N ASP A 147 25.62 -11.04 -9.97
CA ASP A 147 26.00 -11.93 -11.06
C ASP A 147 27.41 -12.50 -10.82
N VAL A 148 27.51 -13.43 -9.87
CA VAL A 148 28.77 -14.08 -9.50
C VAL A 148 28.77 -15.51 -10.05
N PRO A 149 29.75 -15.90 -10.89
CA PRO A 149 29.83 -17.24 -11.46
C PRO A 149 29.83 -18.34 -10.40
N ASN A 150 29.20 -19.48 -10.70
CA ASN A 150 29.06 -20.64 -9.81
C ASN A 150 28.34 -20.36 -8.49
N THR A 151 27.47 -19.36 -8.45
CA THR A 151 26.65 -19.07 -7.26
C THR A 151 25.16 -19.16 -7.60
N SER A 152 24.32 -19.10 -6.57
CA SER A 152 22.90 -18.93 -6.77
C SER A 152 22.35 -17.70 -6.05
N VAL A 153 21.22 -17.21 -6.53
CA VAL A 153 20.48 -16.08 -5.97
C VAL A 153 19.04 -16.51 -5.76
N ILE A 154 18.48 -16.15 -4.61
CA ILE A 154 17.06 -16.32 -4.34
C ILE A 154 16.32 -15.08 -4.80
N LEU A 155 15.34 -15.29 -5.66
CA LEU A 155 14.40 -14.29 -6.15
C LEU A 155 13.04 -14.52 -5.49
N GLY A 156 12.64 -13.63 -4.59
CA GLY A 156 11.27 -13.56 -4.08
C GLY A 156 10.49 -12.48 -4.79
N GLN A 157 9.35 -12.85 -5.37
CA GLN A 157 8.44 -11.96 -6.07
C GLN A 157 7.08 -12.01 -5.39
N VAL A 158 6.50 -10.83 -5.20
CA VAL A 158 5.14 -10.69 -4.70
C VAL A 158 4.39 -9.72 -5.60
N ASP A 159 3.24 -10.14 -6.09
CA ASP A 159 2.27 -9.31 -6.81
C ASP A 159 0.98 -9.29 -5.99
N TYR A 160 0.43 -8.10 -5.76
CA TYR A 160 -0.81 -7.93 -5.04
C TYR A 160 -1.76 -7.08 -5.87
N ALA A 161 -2.91 -7.66 -6.22
CA ALA A 161 -3.99 -6.94 -6.88
C ALA A 161 -4.78 -6.11 -5.85
N PHE A 162 -4.40 -4.84 -5.67
CA PHE A 162 -5.06 -3.91 -4.78
C PHE A 162 -6.32 -3.34 -5.44
N GLU A 163 -7.48 -3.55 -4.81
CA GLU A 163 -8.76 -3.01 -5.26
C GLU A 163 -9.18 -1.86 -4.33
N PRO A 164 -9.36 -0.63 -4.86
CA PRO A 164 -9.85 0.49 -4.06
C PRO A 164 -11.23 0.19 -3.46
N THR A 165 -11.44 0.55 -2.20
CA THR A 165 -12.74 0.32 -1.54
C THR A 165 -13.86 1.19 -2.11
N LEU A 166 -13.51 2.39 -2.60
CA LEU A 166 -14.46 3.33 -3.18
C LEU A 166 -14.54 3.18 -4.70
N ASP A 167 -15.64 2.60 -5.18
CA ASP A 167 -15.91 2.37 -6.61
C ASP A 167 -16.40 3.64 -7.38
N PHE A 168 -16.13 4.84 -6.86
CA PHE A 168 -16.63 6.08 -7.50
C PHE A 168 -15.97 6.37 -8.86
N LEU A 169 -14.74 5.88 -9.08
CA LEU A 169 -13.97 6.07 -10.32
C LEU A 169 -13.85 4.81 -11.18
N LYS A 170 -14.36 3.65 -10.73
CA LYS A 170 -14.24 2.35 -11.44
C LYS A 170 -12.84 2.07 -11.96
N LEU A 171 -11.83 2.30 -11.13
CA LEU A 171 -10.43 2.24 -11.55
C LEU A 171 -9.91 0.82 -11.79
N GLY A 172 -10.64 -0.20 -11.34
CA GLY A 172 -10.20 -1.60 -11.37
C GLY A 172 -9.03 -1.86 -10.41
N PRO A 173 -8.54 -3.11 -10.36
CA PRO A 173 -7.42 -3.46 -9.50
C PRO A 173 -6.09 -2.90 -10.03
N PHE A 174 -5.24 -2.46 -9.11
CA PHE A 174 -3.88 -2.02 -9.37
C PHE A 174 -2.89 -3.06 -8.84
N HIS A 175 -1.90 -3.44 -9.66
CA HIS A 175 -0.88 -4.40 -9.25
C HIS A 175 0.25 -3.70 -8.48
N LEU A 176 0.42 -4.08 -7.23
CA LEU A 176 1.54 -3.68 -6.38
C LEU A 176 2.57 -4.80 -6.38
N GLN A 177 3.74 -4.54 -6.95
CA GLN A 177 4.77 -5.55 -7.20
C GLN A 177 6.03 -5.29 -6.38
N SER A 178 6.60 -6.36 -5.84
CA SER A 178 7.93 -6.35 -5.23
C SER A 178 8.75 -7.52 -5.75
N SER A 179 10.02 -7.26 -6.06
CA SER A 179 11.00 -8.29 -6.42
C SER A 179 12.26 -8.06 -5.61
N VAL A 180 12.68 -9.09 -4.87
CA VAL A 180 13.82 -9.02 -3.95
C VAL A 180 14.78 -10.14 -4.30
N TYR A 181 16.06 -9.78 -4.42
CA TYR A 181 17.15 -10.71 -4.63
C TYR A 181 17.97 -10.82 -3.34
N MET A 182 18.29 -12.05 -2.90
CA MET A 182 19.24 -12.29 -1.83
C MET A 182 20.14 -13.48 -2.16
N LEU A 183 21.39 -13.41 -1.71
CA LEU A 183 22.30 -14.55 -1.74
C LEU A 183 21.88 -15.56 -0.66
N PRO A 184 21.98 -16.87 -0.92
CA PRO A 184 21.95 -17.88 0.13
C PRO A 184 23.03 -17.58 1.18
N ARG A 185 22.67 -17.72 2.46
CA ARG A 185 23.52 -17.29 3.60
C ARG A 185 24.38 -18.42 4.14
N ASN A 186 23.89 -19.66 4.04
CA ASN A 186 24.50 -20.83 4.66
C ASN A 186 25.07 -21.83 3.65
N SER A 187 24.98 -21.54 2.35
CA SER A 187 25.45 -22.38 1.25
C SER A 187 25.72 -21.54 -0.01
N SER A 188 26.36 -22.12 -1.02
CA SER A 188 26.48 -21.50 -2.35
C SER A 188 25.23 -21.71 -3.22
N THR A 189 24.40 -22.69 -2.86
CA THR A 189 23.13 -23.01 -3.53
C THR A 189 22.14 -23.64 -2.56
N ILE A 190 20.85 -23.60 -2.90
CA ILE A 190 19.78 -24.22 -2.11
C ILE A 190 19.16 -25.32 -2.95
N SER A 191 19.15 -26.55 -2.44
CA SER A 191 18.49 -27.67 -3.10
C SER A 191 17.00 -27.75 -2.74
N LEU A 192 16.17 -28.00 -3.74
CA LEU A 192 14.75 -28.29 -3.52
C LEU A 192 14.60 -29.81 -3.32
N VAL A 193 13.98 -30.19 -2.21
CA VAL A 193 13.61 -31.56 -1.89
C VAL A 193 12.11 -31.71 -2.14
N PRO A 194 11.65 -32.79 -2.81
CA PRO A 194 10.22 -33.03 -3.00
C PRO A 194 9.46 -33.14 -1.67
#